data_AF-A0A9E5JUP4-F1
#
_entry.id   AF-A0A9E5JUP4-F1
#
_cell.length_a   1.000
_cell.length_b   1.000
_cell.length_c   1.000
_cell.angle_alpha   90.00
_cell.angle_beta   90.00
_cell.angle_gamma   90.00
#
_symmetry.space_group_name_H-M   'P 1'
#
loop_
_entity.id
_entity.type
_entity.pdbx_description
1 polymer ?
#
loop_
_entity_poly.entity_id
_entity_poly.type
_entity_poly.pdbx_seq_one_letter_code
_entity_poly.pdbx_strand_id
1 'polypeptide(L)'
;AGLYVVAESWLNGMAENHYRGRLLAIYNVVTIGAWGMGQLLVFNFDARNLSGFAFAAIVASLAVIPISISEQATTPEIENHLHLSLRELAKIVPTGAGTILLVGLAHGGVLGMAVIHATREGLSIGRIGILVAVLNLGGVTLTWPISAASDDIDRRIIGLLCCLAVMGLGAVMLTQPTSNNWTILLLFAIGGFSFPLYAIGGAYTNDWVSPEQMGAAASQLVTLYGSGAMIGPLVAAPFLDIIGTQGFAWSIISLHALVLLFLIYRIRAWHAPMTTKHWDDVSFHGRAFFIPATIVSLGVNRRGQSERQRQQIAEQQQQQ
;
A
#
# COMPACT_ATOMS: atom_id res chain seq x y z
N ALA A 1 1.56 -4.60 15.24
CA ALA A 1 2.60 -5.51 14.69
C ALA A 1 2.61 -6.84 15.44
N GLY A 2 3.06 -6.91 16.70
CA GLY A 2 3.14 -8.19 17.44
C GLY A 2 1.83 -8.99 17.49
N LEU A 3 0.71 -8.37 17.86
CA LEU A 3 -0.60 -9.03 17.88
C LEU A 3 -1.04 -9.56 16.49
N TYR A 4 -0.71 -8.83 15.42
CA TYR A 4 -1.03 -9.26 14.05
C TYR A 4 -0.20 -10.48 13.64
N VAL A 5 1.11 -10.45 13.90
CA VAL A 5 2.01 -11.57 13.59
C VAL A 5 1.59 -12.83 14.36
N VAL A 6 1.24 -12.69 15.64
CA VAL A 6 0.75 -13.80 16.46
C VAL A 6 -0.58 -14.34 15.90
N ALA A 7 -1.54 -13.47 15.62
CA ALA A 7 -2.84 -13.87 15.09
C ALA A 7 -2.72 -14.57 13.72
N GLU A 8 -1.93 -14.02 12.80
CA GLU A 8 -1.71 -14.62 11.48
C GLU A 8 -0.99 -15.97 11.58
N SER A 9 0.02 -16.10 12.44
CA SER A 9 0.72 -17.37 12.68
C SER A 9 -0.23 -18.44 13.22
N TRP A 10 -1.05 -18.10 14.21
CA TRP A 10 -2.03 -19.02 14.80
C TRP A 10 -3.10 -19.43 13.79
N LEU A 11 -3.65 -18.48 13.04
CA LEU A 11 -4.65 -18.76 12.00
C LEU A 11 -4.07 -19.64 10.88
N ASN A 12 -2.82 -19.42 10.48
CA ASN A 12 -2.16 -20.26 9.48
C ASN A 12 -1.88 -21.68 10.00
N GLY A 13 -1.49 -21.82 11.28
CA GLY A 13 -1.25 -23.12 11.92
C GLY A 13 -2.52 -23.96 12.10
N MET A 14 -3.66 -23.34 12.40
CA MET A 14 -4.96 -24.04 12.55
C MET A 14 -5.68 -24.30 11.22
N ALA A 15 -5.25 -23.66 10.13
CA ALA A 15 -5.95 -23.72 8.86
C ALA A 15 -5.52 -24.92 8.02
N GLU A 16 -6.44 -25.84 7.77
CA GLU A 16 -6.27 -26.84 6.72
C GLU A 16 -6.32 -26.20 5.32
N ASN A 17 -5.61 -26.81 4.37
CA ASN A 17 -5.46 -26.29 3.01
C ASN A 17 -6.80 -26.00 2.31
N HIS A 18 -7.86 -26.76 2.61
CA HIS A 18 -9.14 -26.65 1.93
C HIS A 18 -9.96 -25.41 2.32
N TYR A 19 -9.73 -24.81 3.51
CA TYR A 19 -10.43 -23.58 3.96
C TYR A 19 -9.51 -22.44 4.38
N ARG A 20 -8.18 -22.59 4.31
CA ARG A 20 -7.20 -21.57 4.71
C ARG A 20 -7.49 -20.20 4.10
N GLY A 21 -7.72 -20.15 2.79
CA GLY A 21 -8.05 -18.89 2.11
C GLY A 21 -9.31 -18.22 2.64
N ARG A 22 -10.36 -18.99 2.94
CA ARG A 22 -11.61 -18.48 3.50
C ARG A 22 -11.42 -17.95 4.92
N LEU A 23 -10.65 -18.65 5.74
CA LEU A 23 -10.33 -18.23 7.11
C LEU A 23 -9.57 -16.90 7.12
N LEU A 24 -8.50 -16.80 6.33
CA LEU A 24 -7.71 -15.56 6.22
C LEU A 24 -8.52 -14.41 5.60
N ALA A 25 -9.43 -14.69 4.68
CA ALA A 25 -10.34 -13.68 4.14
C ALA A 25 -11.29 -13.12 5.22
N ILE A 26 -11.91 -13.99 6.04
CA ILE A 26 -12.75 -13.56 7.15
C ILE A 26 -11.95 -12.71 8.14
N TYR A 27 -10.76 -13.18 8.53
CA TYR A 27 -9.83 -12.43 9.37
C TYR A 27 -9.56 -11.02 8.84
N ASN A 28 -9.27 -10.89 7.55
CA ASN A 28 -9.00 -9.59 6.92
C ASN A 28 -10.24 -8.69 6.89
N VAL A 29 -11.42 -9.22 6.58
CA VAL A 29 -12.67 -8.45 6.59
C VAL A 29 -12.99 -7.93 7.99
N VAL A 30 -12.86 -8.78 9.02
CA VAL A 30 -13.06 -8.39 10.42
C VAL A 30 -12.05 -7.32 10.83
N THR A 31 -10.79 -7.51 10.48
CA THR A 31 -9.70 -6.58 10.77
C THR A 31 -9.93 -5.21 10.15
N ILE A 32 -10.20 -5.15 8.84
CA ILE A 32 -10.44 -3.90 8.11
C ILE A 32 -11.74 -3.24 8.61
N GLY A 33 -12.78 -4.03 8.85
CA GLY A 33 -14.06 -3.55 9.37
C GLY A 33 -13.93 -2.94 10.76
N ALA A 34 -13.23 -3.62 11.69
CA ALA A 34 -12.98 -3.11 13.03
C ALA A 34 -12.12 -1.84 13.00
N TRP A 35 -11.11 -1.80 12.13
CA TRP A 35 -10.28 -0.61 11.96
C TRP A 35 -11.06 0.59 11.42
N GLY A 36 -11.87 0.39 10.37
CA GLY A 36 -12.75 1.42 9.83
C GLY A 36 -13.79 1.91 10.83
N MET A 37 -14.43 0.99 11.56
CA MET A 37 -15.38 1.31 12.63
C MET A 37 -14.71 2.10 13.75
N GLY A 38 -13.47 1.74 14.13
CA GLY A 38 -12.67 2.48 15.09
C GLY A 38 -12.46 3.93 14.67
N GLN A 39 -12.08 4.18 13.40
CA GLN A 39 -11.92 5.54 12.88
C GLN A 39 -13.21 6.37 12.97
N LEU A 40 -14.38 5.76 12.70
CA LEU A 40 -15.68 6.43 12.80
C LEU A 40 -16.11 6.72 14.25
N LEU A 41 -15.77 5.83 15.19
CA LEU A 41 -16.12 5.98 16.60
C LEU A 41 -15.36 7.12 17.29
N VAL A 42 -14.15 7.47 16.81
CA VAL A 42 -13.30 8.52 17.42
C VAL A 42 -14.04 9.85 17.57
N PHE A 43 -14.95 10.21 16.66
CA PHE A 43 -15.68 11.49 16.72
C PHE A 43 -16.70 11.61 17.85
N ASN A 44 -17.11 10.48 18.43
CA ASN A 44 -18.04 10.48 19.56
C ASN A 44 -17.32 10.79 20.88
N PHE A 45 -15.99 10.90 20.88
CA PHE A 45 -15.19 11.08 22.08
C PHE A 45 -14.38 12.38 22.02
N ASP A 46 -14.40 13.14 23.12
CA ASP A 46 -13.51 14.28 23.30
C ASP A 46 -12.14 13.77 23.77
N ALA A 47 -11.09 14.05 23.00
CA ALA A 47 -9.72 13.62 23.28
C ALA A 47 -9.15 14.17 24.60
N ARG A 48 -9.80 15.18 25.20
CA ARG A 48 -9.43 15.72 26.52
C ARG A 48 -9.98 14.87 27.68
N ASN A 49 -10.95 14.01 27.42
CA ASN A 49 -11.62 13.20 28.41
C ASN A 49 -11.16 11.74 28.32
N LEU A 50 -11.15 11.05 29.48
CA LEU A 50 -10.73 9.65 29.56
C LEU A 50 -11.71 8.68 28.86
N SER A 51 -12.95 9.10 28.56
CA SER A 51 -14.03 8.21 28.11
C SER A 51 -13.68 7.40 26.85
N GLY A 52 -13.08 8.02 25.83
CA GLY A 52 -12.67 7.32 24.61
C GLY A 52 -11.56 6.30 24.86
N PHE A 53 -10.57 6.66 25.69
CA PHE A 53 -9.48 5.77 26.09
C PHE A 53 -9.99 4.61 26.95
N ALA A 54 -10.90 4.87 27.90
CA ALA A 54 -11.51 3.85 28.74
C ALA A 54 -12.37 2.89 27.90
N PHE A 55 -13.14 3.40 26.94
CA PHE A 55 -13.92 2.57 26.02
C PHE A 55 -13.01 1.66 25.18
N ALA A 56 -11.93 2.21 24.60
CA ALA A 56 -10.96 1.41 23.86
C ALA A 56 -10.29 0.34 24.73
N ALA A 57 -9.96 0.67 25.99
CA ALA A 57 -9.41 -0.28 26.96
C ALA A 57 -10.40 -1.41 27.27
N ILE A 58 -11.69 -1.09 27.51
CA ILE A 58 -12.74 -2.09 27.75
C ILE A 58 -12.87 -3.04 26.55
N VAL A 59 -12.96 -2.51 25.33
CA VAL A 59 -13.08 -3.34 24.12
C VAL A 59 -11.84 -4.24 23.95
N ALA A 60 -10.64 -3.71 24.19
CA ALA A 60 -9.40 -4.49 24.15
C ALA A 60 -9.36 -5.59 25.22
N SER A 61 -9.83 -5.31 26.44
CA SER A 61 -9.94 -6.32 27.50
C SER A 61 -10.98 -7.39 27.17
N LEU A 62 -12.13 -7.01 26.60
CA LEU A 62 -13.16 -7.96 26.16
C LEU A 62 -12.66 -8.89 25.05
N ALA A 63 -11.74 -8.43 24.19
CA ALA A 63 -11.15 -9.25 23.13
C ALA A 63 -10.32 -10.44 23.66
N VAL A 64 -9.90 -10.42 24.93
CA VAL A 64 -9.20 -11.54 25.57
C VAL A 64 -10.15 -12.68 25.93
N ILE A 65 -11.41 -12.38 26.25
CA ILE A 65 -12.39 -13.36 26.76
C ILE A 65 -12.58 -14.55 25.80
N PRO A 66 -12.80 -14.37 24.48
CA PRO A 66 -12.97 -15.49 23.56
C PRO A 66 -11.73 -16.38 23.47
N ILE A 67 -10.54 -15.79 23.58
CA ILE A 67 -9.27 -16.52 23.54
C ILE A 67 -9.12 -17.34 24.82
N SER A 68 -9.44 -16.77 25.99
CA SER A 68 -9.32 -17.45 27.28
C SER A 68 -10.30 -18.61 27.49
N ILE A 69 -11.47 -18.58 26.84
CA ILE A 69 -12.48 -19.64 26.96
C ILE A 69 -12.27 -20.75 25.91
N SER A 70 -11.48 -20.50 24.87
CA SER A 70 -11.28 -21.48 23.79
C SER A 70 -10.37 -22.63 24.22
N GLU A 71 -10.93 -23.82 24.38
CA GLU A 71 -10.17 -25.06 24.62
C GLU A 71 -9.27 -25.44 23.42
N GLN A 72 -9.61 -24.96 22.23
CA GLN A 72 -8.90 -25.20 20.97
C GLN A 72 -7.82 -24.14 20.70
N ALA A 73 -7.69 -23.11 21.53
CA ALA A 73 -6.61 -22.13 21.47
C ALA A 73 -5.29 -22.72 22.02
N THR A 74 -4.94 -23.91 21.56
CA THR A 74 -3.64 -24.51 21.85
C THR A 74 -2.60 -23.80 21.01
N THR A 75 -1.52 -23.32 21.64
CA THR A 75 -0.40 -22.72 20.91
C THR A 75 0.06 -23.72 19.84
N PRO A 76 0.08 -23.35 18.55
CA PRO A 76 0.62 -24.21 17.52
C PRO A 76 2.03 -24.63 17.92
N GLU A 77 2.41 -25.88 17.66
CA GLU A 77 3.80 -26.27 17.78
C GLU A 77 4.62 -25.27 16.96
N ILE A 78 5.62 -24.66 17.59
CA ILE A 78 6.56 -23.80 16.89
C ILE A 78 7.38 -24.74 16.03
N GLU A 79 6.86 -25.10 14.85
CA GLU A 79 7.68 -25.63 13.79
C GLU A 79 8.82 -24.64 13.62
N ASN A 80 10.06 -25.14 13.56
CA ASN A 80 11.24 -24.32 13.32
C ASN A 80 11.10 -23.63 11.95
N HIS A 81 10.34 -22.54 11.90
CA HIS A 81 10.30 -21.68 10.74
C HIS A 81 11.73 -21.21 10.54
N LEU A 82 12.24 -21.39 9.32
CA LEU A 82 13.57 -20.93 8.94
C LEU A 82 13.75 -19.49 9.44
N HIS A 83 14.68 -19.30 10.37
CA HIS A 83 15.00 -17.97 10.86
C HIS A 83 15.57 -17.15 9.72
N LEU A 84 14.92 -16.04 9.40
CA LEU A 84 15.41 -15.05 8.44
C LEU A 84 15.62 -13.74 9.19
N SER A 85 16.88 -13.34 9.39
CA SER A 85 17.20 -12.06 10.02
C SER A 85 16.96 -10.89 9.05
N LEU A 86 16.77 -9.68 9.59
CA LEU A 86 16.69 -8.45 8.79
C LEU A 86 17.88 -8.28 7.85
N ARG A 87 19.08 -8.63 8.32
CA ARG A 87 20.32 -8.52 7.55
C ARG A 87 20.35 -9.50 6.39
N GLU A 88 19.88 -10.72 6.58
CA GLU A 88 19.78 -11.72 5.52
C GLU A 88 18.73 -11.30 4.50
N LEU A 89 17.55 -10.88 4.94
CA LEU A 89 16.50 -10.38 4.04
C LEU A 89 16.99 -9.21 3.19
N ALA A 90 17.68 -8.23 3.81
CA ALA A 90 18.22 -7.08 3.09
C ALA A 90 19.35 -7.44 2.11
N LYS A 91 20.02 -8.59 2.29
CA LYS A 91 21.00 -9.12 1.33
C LYS A 91 20.33 -9.85 0.16
N ILE A 92 19.27 -10.62 0.44
CA ILE A 92 18.53 -11.38 -0.58
C ILE A 92 17.71 -10.44 -1.45
N VAL A 93 16.92 -9.55 -0.82
CA VAL A 93 15.99 -8.63 -1.48
C VAL A 93 16.18 -7.19 -1.00
N PRO A 94 17.32 -6.54 -1.31
CA PRO A 94 17.56 -5.15 -0.90
C PRO A 94 16.49 -4.18 -1.40
N THR A 95 15.92 -4.42 -2.60
CA THR A 95 14.83 -3.60 -3.14
C THR A 95 13.57 -3.71 -2.26
N GLY A 96 13.13 -4.91 -1.91
CA GLY A 96 11.93 -5.12 -1.10
C GLY A 96 12.08 -4.55 0.31
N ALA A 97 13.20 -4.84 0.97
CA ALA A 97 13.50 -4.33 2.30
C ALA A 97 13.56 -2.79 2.33
N GLY A 98 14.29 -2.18 1.38
CA GLY A 98 14.41 -0.72 1.29
C GLY A 98 13.10 -0.04 0.94
N THR A 99 12.34 -0.58 -0.03
CA THR A 99 11.02 -0.05 -0.39
C THR A 99 10.08 -0.07 0.81
N ILE A 100 9.99 -1.18 1.54
CA ILE A 100 9.06 -1.30 2.69
C ILE A 100 9.43 -0.34 3.82
N LEU A 101 10.73 -0.15 4.11
CA LEU A 101 11.18 0.83 5.09
C LEU A 101 10.79 2.27 4.68
N LEU A 102 11.04 2.65 3.42
CA LEU A 102 10.74 3.99 2.92
C LEU A 102 9.24 4.24 2.77
N VAL A 103 8.47 3.21 2.40
CA VAL A 103 7.00 3.25 2.39
C VAL A 103 6.46 3.42 3.80
N GLY A 104 7.04 2.71 4.79
CA GLY A 104 6.75 2.94 6.20
C GLY A 104 6.99 4.40 6.60
N LEU A 105 8.15 4.96 6.25
CA LEU A 105 8.47 6.36 6.48
C LEU A 105 7.44 7.31 5.88
N ALA A 106 7.06 7.09 4.61
CA ALA A 106 6.04 7.88 3.94
C ALA A 106 4.68 7.77 4.64
N HIS A 107 4.18 6.56 4.86
CA HIS A 107 2.87 6.33 5.47
C HIS A 107 2.80 6.87 6.90
N GLY A 108 3.85 6.67 7.70
CA GLY A 108 3.95 7.24 9.04
C GLY A 108 3.87 8.76 9.02
N GLY A 109 4.62 9.40 8.11
CA GLY A 109 4.60 10.86 7.94
C GLY A 109 3.20 11.37 7.55
N VAL A 110 2.56 10.74 6.55
CA VAL A 110 1.22 11.11 6.10
C VAL A 110 0.19 10.92 7.22
N LEU A 111 0.11 9.74 7.81
CA LEU A 111 -0.91 9.43 8.83
C LEU A 111 -0.68 10.22 10.12
N GLY A 112 0.57 10.35 10.57
CA GLY A 112 0.91 11.09 11.78
C GLY A 112 0.60 12.58 11.64
N MET A 113 0.87 13.18 10.47
CA MET A 113 0.69 14.61 10.26
C MET A 113 -0.68 15.01 9.71
N ALA A 114 -1.48 14.09 9.18
CA ALA A 114 -2.79 14.42 8.59
C ALA A 114 -3.73 15.14 9.58
N VAL A 115 -3.85 14.61 10.81
CA VAL A 115 -4.69 15.22 11.87
C VAL A 115 -4.15 16.57 12.30
N ILE A 116 -2.82 16.69 12.45
CA ILE A 116 -2.16 17.95 12.84
C ILE A 116 -2.34 19.02 11.77
N HIS A 117 -2.14 18.67 10.50
CA HIS A 117 -2.37 19.55 9.36
C HIS A 117 -3.82 20.08 9.36
N ALA A 118 -4.80 19.18 9.41
CA ALA A 118 -6.21 19.55 9.37
C ALA A 118 -6.65 20.37 10.60
N THR A 119 -6.02 20.15 11.75
CA THR A 119 -6.24 20.94 12.97
C THR A 119 -5.64 22.35 12.84
N ARG A 120 -4.42 22.48 12.32
CA ARG A 120 -3.76 23.79 12.07
C ARG A 120 -4.49 24.63 11.02
N GLU A 121 -5.16 23.97 10.07
CA GLU A 121 -6.09 24.60 9.11
C GLU A 121 -7.42 25.07 9.74
N GLY A 122 -7.64 24.81 11.05
CA GLY A 122 -8.85 25.25 11.76
C GLY A 122 -10.12 24.48 11.36
N LEU A 123 -9.98 23.27 10.83
CA LEU A 123 -11.14 22.46 10.42
C LEU A 123 -11.89 21.90 11.63
N SER A 124 -13.20 21.67 11.46
CA SER A 124 -14.01 21.02 12.49
C SER A 124 -13.60 19.57 12.69
N ILE A 125 -13.80 19.04 13.92
CA ILE A 125 -13.46 17.66 14.30
C ILE A 125 -14.06 16.64 13.32
N GLY A 126 -15.32 16.81 12.94
CA GLY A 126 -15.98 15.92 11.97
C GLY A 126 -15.31 15.95 10.59
N ARG A 127 -14.84 17.11 10.13
CA ARG A 127 -14.16 17.23 8.84
C ARG A 127 -12.75 16.65 8.85
N ILE A 128 -11.98 16.87 9.92
CA ILE A 128 -10.69 16.21 10.14
C ILE A 128 -10.86 14.70 10.00
N GLY A 129 -11.91 14.19 10.61
CA GLY A 129 -12.31 12.80 10.55
C GLY A 129 -12.55 12.26 9.17
N ILE A 130 -13.41 12.94 8.41
CA ILE A 130 -13.71 12.59 7.03
C ILE A 130 -12.43 12.56 6.20
N LEU A 131 -11.55 13.56 6.32
CA LEU A 131 -10.31 13.64 5.54
C LEU A 131 -9.36 12.46 5.84
N VAL A 132 -9.20 12.08 7.10
CA VAL A 132 -8.39 10.92 7.48
C VAL A 132 -9.07 9.61 7.06
N ALA A 133 -10.39 9.50 7.19
CA ALA A 133 -11.13 8.31 6.79
C ALA A 133 -11.04 8.07 5.28
N VAL A 134 -11.23 9.11 4.45
CA VAL A 134 -11.18 8.94 2.99
C VAL A 134 -9.78 8.63 2.48
N LEU A 135 -8.73 9.16 3.12
CA LEU A 135 -7.35 8.78 2.86
C LEU A 135 -7.17 7.26 3.00
N ASN A 136 -7.64 6.70 4.11
CA ASN A 136 -7.57 5.26 4.37
C ASN A 136 -8.48 4.45 3.43
N LEU A 137 -9.70 4.93 3.17
CA LEU A 137 -10.65 4.29 2.26
C LEU A 137 -10.11 4.19 0.84
N GLY A 138 -9.45 5.24 0.36
CA GLY A 138 -8.78 5.24 -0.93
C GLY A 138 -7.75 4.13 -1.02
N GLY A 139 -6.91 4.00 0.02
CA GLY A 139 -5.94 2.92 0.14
C GLY A 139 -6.59 1.55 0.03
N VAL A 140 -7.60 1.25 0.84
CA VAL A 140 -8.33 -0.03 0.79
C VAL A 140 -8.93 -0.29 -0.61
N THR A 141 -9.53 0.73 -1.21
CA THR A 141 -10.26 0.61 -2.49
C THR A 141 -9.31 0.33 -3.66
N LEU A 142 -8.17 1.03 -3.73
CA LEU A 142 -7.25 0.93 -4.86
C LEU A 142 -6.13 -0.12 -4.64
N THR A 143 -5.95 -0.63 -3.42
CA THR A 143 -4.92 -1.66 -3.14
C THR A 143 -5.09 -2.88 -4.02
N TRP A 144 -6.30 -3.43 -4.13
CA TRP A 144 -6.52 -4.63 -4.93
C TRP A 144 -6.20 -4.44 -6.42
N PRO A 145 -6.82 -3.47 -7.14
CA PRO A 145 -6.54 -3.32 -8.57
C PRO A 145 -5.08 -2.95 -8.87
N ILE A 146 -4.45 -2.13 -8.03
CA ILE A 146 -3.05 -1.70 -8.23
C ILE A 146 -2.09 -2.85 -7.95
N SER A 147 -2.31 -3.63 -6.89
CA SER A 147 -1.47 -4.79 -6.57
C SER A 147 -1.61 -5.87 -7.64
N ALA A 148 -2.83 -6.13 -8.13
CA ALA A 148 -3.06 -7.07 -9.24
C ALA A 148 -2.36 -6.63 -10.53
N ALA A 149 -2.36 -5.33 -10.85
CA ALA A 149 -1.60 -4.82 -12.00
C ALA A 149 -0.09 -5.06 -11.86
N SER A 150 0.43 -5.14 -10.64
CA SER A 150 1.83 -5.45 -10.36
C SER A 150 2.20 -6.92 -10.54
N ASP A 151 1.23 -7.83 -10.69
CA ASP A 151 1.51 -9.25 -10.97
C ASP A 151 1.87 -9.50 -12.44
N ASP A 152 1.44 -8.61 -13.35
CA ASP A 152 1.69 -8.75 -14.79
C ASP A 152 2.80 -7.81 -15.31
N ILE A 153 3.15 -6.78 -14.54
CA ILE A 153 4.09 -5.70 -14.90
C ILE A 153 5.15 -5.59 -13.80
N ASP A 154 6.34 -5.07 -14.12
CA ASP A 154 7.41 -4.94 -13.12
C ASP A 154 6.87 -4.17 -11.93
N ARG A 155 6.80 -4.86 -10.78
CA ARG A 155 6.28 -4.33 -9.52
C ARG A 155 6.92 -3.00 -9.16
N ARG A 156 8.20 -2.82 -9.50
CA ARG A 156 8.96 -1.58 -9.26
C ARG A 156 8.49 -0.45 -10.17
N ILE A 157 8.09 -0.73 -11.41
CA ILE A 157 7.52 0.26 -12.33
C ILE A 157 6.14 0.70 -11.83
N ILE A 158 5.28 -0.23 -11.42
CA ILE A 158 3.97 0.13 -10.84
C ILE A 158 4.15 0.98 -9.58
N GLY A 159 5.10 0.61 -8.71
CA GLY A 159 5.45 1.42 -7.53
C GLY A 159 5.93 2.82 -7.90
N LEU A 160 6.76 2.96 -8.93
CA LEU A 160 7.24 4.26 -9.43
C LEU A 160 6.09 5.13 -9.94
N LEU A 161 5.18 4.57 -10.75
CA LEU A 161 4.01 5.28 -11.27
C LEU A 161 3.08 5.75 -10.13
N CYS A 162 2.89 4.92 -9.11
CA CYS A 162 2.14 5.29 -7.91
C CYS A 162 2.80 6.47 -7.17
N CYS A 163 4.13 6.45 -7.01
CA CYS A 163 4.85 7.56 -6.38
C CYS A 163 4.71 8.86 -7.20
N LEU A 164 4.79 8.80 -8.54
CA LEU A 164 4.57 9.96 -9.41
C LEU A 164 3.14 10.51 -9.27
N ALA A 165 2.14 9.62 -9.21
CA ALA A 165 0.75 10.02 -9.01
C ALA A 165 0.56 10.74 -7.67
N VAL A 166 1.11 10.19 -6.57
CA VAL A 166 1.03 10.81 -5.24
C VAL A 166 1.74 12.17 -5.22
N MET A 167 2.92 12.28 -5.83
CA MET A 167 3.64 13.56 -5.93
C MET A 167 2.83 14.60 -6.72
N GLY A 168 2.24 14.20 -7.85
CA GLY A 168 1.37 15.06 -8.65
C GLY A 168 0.14 15.52 -7.86
N LEU A 169 -0.54 14.60 -7.18
CA LEU A 169 -1.70 14.91 -6.33
C LEU A 169 -1.33 15.82 -5.16
N GLY A 170 -0.17 15.61 -4.54
CA GLY A 170 0.39 16.51 -3.53
C GLY A 170 0.64 17.91 -4.08
N ALA A 171 1.15 18.03 -5.31
CA ALA A 171 1.33 19.33 -5.96
C ALA A 171 -0.02 20.01 -6.27
N VAL A 172 -1.05 19.27 -6.69
CA VAL A 172 -2.41 19.82 -6.87
C VAL A 172 -3.01 20.25 -5.53
N MET A 173 -2.67 19.58 -4.43
CA MET A 173 -3.12 19.99 -3.10
C MET A 173 -2.58 21.37 -2.69
N LEU A 174 -1.38 21.74 -3.15
CA LEU A 174 -0.79 23.06 -2.89
C LEU A 174 -1.52 24.22 -3.58
N THR A 175 -2.36 23.96 -4.59
CA THR A 175 -3.03 25.00 -5.36
C THR A 175 -4.40 25.40 -4.80
N GLN A 176 -4.83 24.79 -3.70
CA GLN A 176 -6.15 25.03 -3.12
C GLN A 176 -6.16 24.97 -1.59
N PRO A 177 -7.12 25.65 -0.94
CA PRO A 177 -7.30 25.53 0.51
C PRO A 177 -7.77 24.13 0.93
N THR A 178 -7.29 23.65 2.08
CA THR A 178 -7.70 22.34 2.63
C THR A 178 -9.21 22.28 2.93
N SER A 179 -9.85 23.42 3.18
CA SER A 179 -11.30 23.56 3.38
C SER A 179 -12.15 23.34 2.12
N ASN A 180 -11.54 23.09 0.95
CA ASN A 180 -12.27 22.71 -0.25
C ASN A 180 -12.79 21.26 -0.17
N ASN A 181 -13.96 20.98 -0.73
CA ASN A 181 -14.51 19.62 -0.79
C ASN A 181 -13.69 18.74 -1.74
N TRP A 182 -13.02 19.32 -2.75
CA TRP A 182 -12.09 18.59 -3.63
C TRP A 182 -10.92 17.94 -2.88
N THR A 183 -10.54 18.47 -1.70
CA THR A 183 -9.52 17.86 -0.83
C THR A 183 -9.90 16.44 -0.40
N ILE A 184 -11.19 16.14 -0.27
CA ILE A 184 -11.68 14.79 0.06
C ILE A 184 -11.26 13.80 -1.04
N LEU A 185 -11.49 14.16 -2.31
CA LEU A 185 -11.13 13.34 -3.46
C LEU A 185 -9.62 13.25 -3.65
N LEU A 186 -8.88 14.34 -3.39
CA LEU A 186 -7.43 14.33 -3.44
C LEU A 186 -6.83 13.40 -2.40
N LEU A 187 -7.26 13.48 -1.14
CA LEU A 187 -6.74 12.60 -0.08
C LEU A 187 -7.14 11.14 -0.32
N PHE A 188 -8.36 10.88 -0.81
CA PHE A 188 -8.73 9.55 -1.27
C PHE A 188 -7.75 9.02 -2.35
N ALA A 189 -7.47 9.82 -3.37
CA ALA A 189 -6.53 9.41 -4.42
C ALA A 189 -5.09 9.25 -3.90
N ILE A 190 -4.61 10.16 -3.04
CA ILE A 190 -3.28 10.07 -2.42
C ILE A 190 -3.15 8.76 -1.64
N GLY A 191 -4.12 8.43 -0.78
CA GLY A 191 -4.11 7.18 -0.03
C GLY A 191 -4.21 5.97 -0.94
N GLY A 192 -5.03 6.07 -1.99
CA GLY A 192 -5.21 5.03 -2.98
C GLY A 192 -3.98 4.69 -3.82
N PHE A 193 -3.12 5.67 -4.12
CA PHE A 193 -1.84 5.38 -4.80
C PHE A 193 -0.68 5.15 -3.82
N SER A 194 -0.73 5.69 -2.60
CA SER A 194 0.32 5.51 -1.59
C SER A 194 0.26 4.12 -0.96
N PHE A 195 -0.90 3.70 -0.43
CA PHE A 195 -0.98 2.50 0.41
C PHE A 195 -0.69 1.17 -0.29
N PRO A 196 -1.01 0.97 -1.59
CA PRO A 196 -0.65 -0.24 -2.31
C PRO A 196 0.86 -0.48 -2.38
N LEU A 197 1.71 0.55 -2.20
CA LEU A 197 3.17 0.40 -2.23
C LEU A 197 3.69 -0.62 -1.22
N TYR A 198 3.00 -0.79 -0.08
CA TYR A 198 3.33 -1.84 0.89
C TYR A 198 3.08 -3.23 0.31
N ALA A 199 1.91 -3.47 -0.29
CA ALA A 199 1.57 -4.75 -0.90
C ALA A 199 2.50 -5.07 -2.08
N ILE A 200 2.82 -4.08 -2.92
CA ILE A 200 3.77 -4.22 -4.04
C ILE A 200 5.17 -4.60 -3.53
N GLY A 201 5.68 -3.92 -2.50
CA GLY A 201 6.98 -4.24 -1.90
C GLY A 201 7.03 -5.62 -1.25
N GLY A 202 5.93 -6.03 -0.62
CA GLY A 202 5.75 -7.38 -0.07
C GLY A 202 5.77 -8.45 -1.15
N ALA A 203 4.96 -8.28 -2.20
CA ALA A 203 4.91 -9.21 -3.32
C ALA A 203 6.26 -9.30 -4.05
N TYR A 204 6.93 -8.16 -4.28
CA TYR A 204 8.29 -8.15 -4.82
C TYR A 204 9.26 -8.91 -3.92
N THR A 205 9.12 -8.86 -2.60
CA THR A 205 10.00 -9.63 -1.70
C THR A 205 9.73 -11.13 -1.82
N ASN A 206 8.45 -11.51 -1.90
CA ASN A 206 8.03 -12.91 -2.01
C ASN A 206 8.53 -13.56 -3.31
N ASP A 207 8.70 -12.81 -4.39
CA ASP A 207 9.23 -13.34 -5.67
C ASP A 207 10.69 -13.85 -5.57
N TRP A 208 11.42 -13.50 -4.49
CA TRP A 208 12.84 -13.83 -4.33
C TRP A 208 13.14 -14.72 -3.12
N VAL A 209 12.17 -14.91 -2.24
CA VAL A 209 12.33 -15.67 -1.00
C VAL A 209 11.69 -17.04 -1.20
N SER A 210 12.32 -18.11 -0.68
CA SER A 210 11.76 -19.46 -0.83
C SER A 210 10.43 -19.58 -0.08
N PRO A 211 9.49 -20.44 -0.54
CA PRO A 211 8.19 -20.61 0.10
C PRO A 211 8.26 -20.86 1.62
N GLU A 212 9.28 -21.60 2.07
CA GLU A 212 9.51 -21.94 3.48
C GLU A 212 9.96 -20.73 4.32
N GLN A 213 10.53 -19.70 3.67
CA GLN A 213 11.00 -18.47 4.29
C GLN A 213 9.99 -17.32 4.20
N MET A 214 8.89 -17.46 3.43
CA MET A 214 7.92 -16.38 3.21
C MET A 214 7.30 -15.84 4.51
N GLY A 215 6.97 -16.72 5.46
CA GLY A 215 6.44 -16.31 6.77
C GLY A 215 7.44 -15.47 7.58
N ALA A 216 8.71 -15.89 7.60
CA ALA A 216 9.78 -15.16 8.27
C ALA A 216 10.05 -13.81 7.58
N ALA A 217 10.07 -13.77 6.25
CA ALA A 217 10.21 -12.54 5.48
C ALA A 217 9.07 -11.55 5.77
N ALA A 218 7.81 -12.01 5.81
CA ALA A 218 6.66 -11.15 6.13
C ALA A 218 6.82 -10.45 7.49
N SER A 219 7.26 -11.17 8.52
CA SER A 219 7.54 -10.61 9.85
C SER A 219 8.63 -9.52 9.81
N GLN A 220 9.69 -9.75 9.04
CA GLN A 220 10.76 -8.76 8.86
C GLN A 220 10.28 -7.53 8.08
N LEU A 221 9.44 -7.69 7.07
CA LEU A 221 8.84 -6.57 6.35
C LEU A 221 7.94 -5.72 7.24
N VAL A 222 7.11 -6.35 8.10
CA VAL A 222 6.29 -5.63 9.09
C VAL A 222 7.18 -4.85 10.06
N THR A 223 8.31 -5.43 10.47
CA THR A 223 9.28 -4.77 11.36
C THR A 223 9.93 -3.55 10.68
N LEU A 224 10.35 -3.68 9.42
CA LEU A 224 10.89 -2.57 8.62
C LEU A 224 9.86 -1.47 8.40
N TYR A 225 8.63 -1.84 8.04
CA TYR A 225 7.53 -0.91 7.87
C TYR A 225 7.25 -0.15 9.17
N GLY A 226 7.16 -0.85 10.31
CA GLY A 226 6.94 -0.23 11.61
C GLY A 226 8.05 0.73 12.01
N SER A 227 9.31 0.37 11.72
CA SER A 227 10.48 1.22 11.97
C SER A 227 10.41 2.51 11.15
N GLY A 228 10.10 2.40 9.86
CA GLY A 228 9.87 3.55 8.99
C GLY A 228 8.70 4.41 9.48
N ALA A 229 7.56 3.79 9.79
CA ALA A 229 6.34 4.48 10.21
C ALA A 229 6.51 5.25 11.52
N MET A 230 7.36 4.76 12.43
CA MET A 230 7.72 5.48 13.65
C MET A 230 8.56 6.74 13.36
N ILE A 231 9.48 6.66 12.40
CA ILE A 231 10.37 7.79 12.02
C ILE A 231 9.61 8.81 11.15
N GLY A 232 8.62 8.36 10.38
CA GLY A 232 7.88 9.17 9.41
C GLY A 232 7.37 10.51 9.95
N PRO A 233 6.60 10.53 11.06
CA PRO A 233 6.14 11.78 11.67
C PRO A 233 7.27 12.72 12.08
N LEU A 234 8.41 12.20 12.55
CA LEU A 234 9.57 13.00 12.95
C LEU A 234 10.23 13.69 11.75
N VAL A 235 10.18 13.06 10.57
CA VAL A 235 10.68 13.64 9.32
C VAL A 235 9.65 14.59 8.69
N ALA A 236 8.36 14.30 8.83
CA ALA A 236 7.29 15.10 8.24
C ALA A 236 6.93 16.35 9.05
N ALA A 237 7.02 16.31 10.38
CA ALA A 237 6.66 17.44 11.26
C ALA A 237 7.43 18.74 10.96
N PRO A 238 8.76 18.72 10.73
CA PRO A 238 9.51 19.93 10.40
C PRO A 238 8.98 20.67 9.16
N PHE A 239 8.40 19.96 8.19
CA PHE A 239 7.80 20.63 7.03
C PHE A 239 6.64 21.54 7.47
N LEU A 240 5.78 21.06 8.38
CA LEU A 240 4.64 21.83 8.89
C LEU A 240 5.08 22.99 9.79
N ASP A 241 6.19 22.84 10.49
CA ASP A 241 6.71 23.86 11.40
C ASP A 241 7.42 24.99 10.65
N ILE A 242 8.14 24.66 9.57
CA ILE A 242 8.92 25.64 8.79
C ILE A 242 8.08 26.31 7.71
N ILE A 243 7.30 25.52 6.96
CA ILE A 243 6.56 25.98 5.76
C ILE A 243 5.10 26.32 6.11
N GLY A 244 4.66 26.04 7.35
CA GLY A 244 3.27 26.16 7.76
C GLY A 244 2.43 25.00 7.21
N THR A 245 1.12 25.21 7.04
CA THR A 245 0.20 24.12 6.72
C THR A 245 0.46 23.46 5.36
N GLN A 246 0.99 24.19 4.38
CA GLN A 246 1.46 23.65 3.10
C GLN A 246 2.58 22.61 3.25
N GLY A 247 3.30 22.63 4.38
CA GLY A 247 4.31 21.64 4.72
C GLY A 247 3.80 20.21 4.68
N PHE A 248 2.51 19.97 4.91
CA PHE A 248 1.93 18.64 4.80
C PHE A 248 1.96 18.09 3.37
N ALA A 249 1.60 18.91 2.37
CA ALA A 249 1.70 18.48 0.97
C ALA A 249 3.17 18.31 0.53
N TRP A 250 4.07 19.19 0.99
CA TRP A 250 5.50 19.05 0.72
C TRP A 250 6.14 17.81 1.35
N SER A 251 5.69 17.39 2.54
CA SER A 251 6.16 16.15 3.16
C SER A 251 5.69 14.93 2.37
N ILE A 252 4.43 14.91 1.90
CA ILE A 252 3.91 13.86 1.00
C ILE A 252 4.78 13.76 -0.26
N ILE A 253 5.02 14.89 -0.94
CA ILE A 253 5.83 14.93 -2.17
C ILE A 253 7.25 14.43 -1.89
N SER A 254 7.90 14.93 -0.84
CA SER A 254 9.31 14.62 -0.56
C SER A 254 9.51 13.17 -0.14
N LEU A 255 8.63 12.62 0.70
CA LEU A 255 8.73 11.23 1.15
C LEU A 255 8.47 10.25 0.00
N HIS A 256 7.52 10.53 -0.88
CA HIS A 256 7.28 9.70 -2.08
C HIS A 256 8.37 9.88 -3.14
N ALA A 257 8.96 11.07 -3.25
CA ALA A 257 10.14 11.28 -4.09
C ALA A 257 11.32 10.41 -3.62
N LEU A 258 11.51 10.24 -2.30
CA LEU A 258 12.53 9.36 -1.76
C LEU A 258 12.31 7.88 -2.17
N VAL A 259 11.07 7.39 -2.06
CA VAL A 259 10.69 6.04 -2.53
C VAL A 259 10.94 5.90 -4.03
N LEU A 260 10.50 6.89 -4.82
CA LEU A 260 10.67 6.92 -6.28
C LEU A 260 12.14 6.88 -6.69
N LEU A 261 12.98 7.72 -6.10
CA LEU A 261 14.42 7.77 -6.40
C LEU A 261 15.10 6.44 -6.04
N PHE A 262 14.72 5.84 -4.92
CA PHE A 262 15.20 4.52 -4.54
C PHE A 262 14.81 3.44 -5.56
N LEU A 263 13.56 3.41 -6.01
CA LEU A 263 13.10 2.47 -7.03
C LEU A 263 13.82 2.68 -8.37
N ILE A 264 14.02 3.92 -8.82
CA ILE A 264 14.79 4.25 -10.04
C ILE A 264 16.21 3.71 -9.93
N TYR A 265 16.88 3.96 -8.81
CA TYR A 265 18.23 3.44 -8.54
C TYR A 265 18.26 1.91 -8.64
N ARG A 266 17.31 1.22 -7.99
CA ARG A 266 17.25 -0.25 -7.98
C ARG A 266 16.91 -0.85 -9.34
N ILE A 267 16.05 -0.21 -10.13
CA ILE A 267 15.73 -0.63 -11.51
C ILE A 267 16.97 -0.54 -12.40
N ARG A 268 17.75 0.54 -12.28
CA ARG A 268 18.97 0.72 -13.08
C ARG A 268 20.11 -0.18 -12.65
N ALA A 269 20.22 -0.47 -11.36
CA ALA A 269 21.31 -1.27 -10.81
C ALA A 269 21.09 -2.78 -10.97
N TRP A 270 19.83 -3.25 -10.94
CA TRP A 270 19.52 -4.68 -10.88
C TRP A 270 18.33 -5.07 -11.77
N HIS A 271 18.49 -6.12 -12.57
CA HIS A 271 17.36 -6.74 -13.27
C HIS A 271 16.54 -7.60 -12.30
N ALA A 272 15.22 -7.44 -12.34
CA ALA A 272 14.32 -8.32 -11.61
C ALA A 272 14.06 -9.60 -12.43
N PRO A 273 13.92 -10.76 -11.79
CA PRO A 273 13.44 -11.97 -12.43
C PRO A 273 11.96 -11.74 -12.71
N MET A 274 11.62 -11.28 -13.90
CA MET A 274 10.25 -11.37 -14.38
C MET A 274 10.20 -12.06 -15.72
N THR A 275 9.42 -13.13 -15.77
CA THR A 275 8.72 -13.55 -16.97
C THR A 275 7.59 -12.54 -17.23
N THR A 276 7.87 -11.53 -18.03
CA THR A 276 6.83 -10.61 -18.51
C THR A 276 5.79 -11.42 -19.29
N LYS A 277 4.53 -11.38 -18.85
CA LYS A 277 3.43 -11.98 -19.62
C LYS A 277 3.27 -11.22 -20.94
N HIS A 278 2.91 -11.92 -22.01
CA HIS A 278 2.55 -11.23 -23.25
C HIS A 278 1.36 -10.31 -22.95
N TRP A 279 1.29 -9.13 -23.59
CA TRP A 279 0.18 -8.19 -23.41
C TRP A 279 -1.22 -8.84 -23.49
N ASP A 280 -1.37 -9.88 -24.31
CA ASP A 280 -2.62 -10.65 -24.48
C ASP A 280 -2.98 -11.52 -23.25
N ASP A 281 -2.00 -11.78 -22.38
CA ASP A 281 -2.12 -12.55 -21.13
C ASP A 281 -2.17 -11.65 -19.88
N VAL A 282 -2.02 -10.32 -20.03
CA VAL A 282 -2.19 -9.35 -18.94
C VAL A 282 -3.64 -9.33 -18.50
N SER A 283 -3.86 -9.45 -17.19
CA SER A 283 -5.19 -9.44 -16.58
C SER A 283 -5.98 -8.17 -16.92
N PHE A 284 -7.31 -8.27 -16.91
CA PHE A 284 -8.17 -7.11 -17.13
C PHE A 284 -7.83 -5.94 -16.19
N HIS A 285 -7.47 -6.23 -14.94
CA HIS A 285 -7.06 -5.24 -13.95
C HIS A 285 -5.75 -4.53 -14.33
N GLY A 286 -4.75 -5.27 -14.82
CA GLY A 286 -3.52 -4.70 -15.36
C GLY A 286 -3.76 -3.78 -16.56
N ARG A 287 -4.70 -4.14 -17.45
CA ARG A 287 -5.07 -3.31 -18.61
C ARG A 287 -5.88 -2.07 -18.21
N ALA A 288 -6.84 -2.21 -17.30
CA ALA A 288 -7.69 -1.11 -16.83
C ALA A 288 -6.89 0.01 -16.14
N PHE A 289 -5.76 -0.31 -15.51
CA PHE A 289 -4.86 0.68 -14.92
C PHE A 289 -4.18 1.59 -15.98
N PHE A 290 -4.09 1.14 -17.23
CA PHE A 290 -3.37 1.81 -18.32
C PHE A 290 -4.27 2.43 -19.41
N ILE A 291 -5.55 2.69 -19.15
CA ILE A 291 -6.50 3.25 -20.16
C ILE A 291 -5.91 4.41 -21.00
N PRO A 292 -5.09 5.35 -20.47
CA PRO A 292 -4.43 6.36 -21.30
C PRO A 292 -3.41 5.78 -22.31
N ALA A 293 -2.64 4.76 -21.93
CA ALA A 293 -1.67 4.09 -22.80
C ALA A 293 -2.33 3.11 -23.77
N THR A 294 -3.46 2.50 -23.40
CA THR A 294 -4.25 1.63 -24.29
C THR A 294 -4.81 2.41 -25.48
N ILE A 295 -5.22 3.67 -25.28
CA ILE A 295 -5.67 4.55 -26.37
C ILE A 295 -4.50 4.85 -27.33
N VAL A 296 -3.30 5.09 -26.80
CA VAL A 296 -2.09 5.35 -27.61
C VAL A 296 -1.64 4.09 -28.36
N SER A 297 -1.66 2.91 -27.74
CA SER A 297 -1.23 1.65 -28.39
C SER A 297 -2.23 1.15 -29.44
N LEU A 298 -3.54 1.34 -29.22
CA LEU A 298 -4.58 1.09 -30.23
C LEU A 298 -4.39 1.97 -31.49
N GLY A 299 -3.87 3.19 -31.31
CA GLY A 299 -3.49 4.08 -32.42
C GLY A 299 -2.29 3.59 -33.23
N VAL A 300 -1.30 2.98 -32.58
CA VAL A 300 -0.08 2.46 -33.21
C VAL A 300 -0.33 1.14 -33.96
N ASN A 301 -1.10 0.22 -33.37
CA ASN A 301 -1.37 -1.08 -33.99
C ASN A 301 -2.24 -0.98 -35.25
N ARG A 302 -3.17 -0.01 -35.32
CA ARG A 302 -3.96 0.24 -36.53
C ARG A 302 -3.12 0.75 -37.71
N ARG A 303 -2.05 1.51 -37.45
CA ARG A 303 -1.11 1.94 -38.51
C ARG A 303 -0.27 0.78 -39.03
N GLY A 304 0.28 -0.04 -38.14
CA GLY A 304 1.11 -1.19 -38.54
C GLY A 304 0.33 -2.28 -39.29
N GLN A 305 -0.94 -2.52 -38.95
CA GLN A 305 -1.79 -3.46 -39.69
C GLN A 305 -2.17 -2.94 -41.08
N SER A 306 -2.48 -1.65 -41.21
CA SER A 306 -2.78 -1.01 -42.50
C SER A 306 -1.60 -1.07 -43.47
N GLU A 307 -0.37 -0.87 -43.00
CA GLU A 307 0.83 -0.92 -43.83
C GLU A 307 1.16 -2.35 -44.31
N ARG A 308 1.04 -3.36 -43.43
CA ARG A 308 1.24 -4.76 -43.82
C ARG A 308 0.18 -5.24 -44.81
N GLN A 309 -1.06 -4.81 -44.63
CA GLN A 309 -2.15 -5.17 -45.54
C GLN A 309 -1.96 -4.53 -46.92
N ARG A 310 -1.44 -3.30 -46.99
CA ARG A 310 -1.05 -2.65 -48.26
C ARG A 310 0.13 -3.34 -48.95
N GLN A 311 1.14 -3.77 -48.19
CA GLN A 311 2.27 -4.52 -48.73
C GLN A 311 1.84 -5.88 -49.30
N GLN A 312 0.98 -6.61 -48.60
CA GLN A 312 0.46 -7.90 -49.09
C GLN A 312 -0.40 -7.76 -50.35
N ILE A 313 -1.20 -6.70 -50.45
CA ILE A 313 -1.99 -6.41 -51.66
C ILE A 313 -1.06 -6.03 -52.83
N ALA A 314 -0.01 -5.25 -52.59
CA ALA A 314 0.96 -4.87 -53.62
C ALA A 314 1.77 -6.09 -54.13
N GLU A 315 2.16 -7.01 -53.24
CA GLU A 315 2.86 -8.24 -53.61
C GLU A 315 1.97 -9.20 -54.41
N GLN A 316 0.67 -9.29 -54.08
CA GLN A 316 -0.29 -10.09 -54.85
C GLN A 316 -0.54 -9.52 -56.26
N GLN A 317 -0.49 -8.19 -56.42
CA GLN A 317 -0.65 -7.54 -57.72
C GLN A 317 0.59 -7.65 -58.63
N GLN A 318 1.78 -7.88 -58.07
CA GLN A 318 3.00 -8.13 -58.84
C GLN A 318 3.14 -9.59 -59.33
N GLN A 319 2.33 -10.51 -58.79
CA GLN A 319 2.33 -11.93 -59.16
C GLN A 319 1.24 -12.29 -60.20
N GLN A 320 0.46 -11.32 -60.67
CA GLN A 320 -0.51 -11.45 -61.77
C GLN A 320 -0.03 -10.71 -63.01
#